data_AF-A0A9E5LRD0-F1
#
_entry.id   AF-A0A9E5LRD0-F1
#
_cell.length_a   1.000
_cell.length_b   1.000
_cell.length_c   1.000
_cell.angle_alpha   90.00
_cell.angle_beta   90.00
_cell.angle_gamma   90.00
#
_symmetry.space_group_name_H-M   'P 1'
#
loop_
_entity.id
_entity.type
_entity.pdbx_description
1 polymer ?
#
loop_
_entity_poly.entity_id
_entity_poly.type
_entity_poly.pdbx_seq_one_letter_code
_entity_poly.pdbx_strand_id
1 'polypeptide(L)'
;PSPSTTAPLVSLQNGGGIRQNGGVTLPTTGAVGTINRGNTFDLLPFDNRLVAITSVSPGDLKEIMERSCAVSTSGGGQFLQVSGLKVTCSRSGTAIVVSNPTGDSYAGTVTTPGTRVKEIILSDGRSIVTAGAVVSGAPSVTVVTNSFTAEGGDNYPTLAKLTKTGFGISYEQALYDYLLSFPKNASGLPEVPDTDLRYAKASGEGRITWTP
;
A
#
# COMPACT_ATOMS: atom_id res chain seq x y z
N PRO A 1 15.02 -1.82 1.10
CA PRO A 1 15.40 -3.24 1.29
C PRO A 1 15.43 -3.97 -0.06
N SER A 2 16.43 -4.81 -0.31
CA SER A 2 16.46 -5.66 -1.52
C SER A 2 15.38 -6.74 -1.44
N PRO A 3 14.73 -7.13 -2.55
CA PRO A 3 13.85 -8.30 -2.57
C PRO A 3 14.57 -9.53 -2.01
N SER A 4 13.94 -10.22 -1.05
CA SER A 4 14.45 -11.46 -0.46
C SER A 4 13.47 -12.59 -0.76
N THR A 5 13.98 -13.74 -1.18
CA THR A 5 13.18 -14.95 -1.35
C THR A 5 12.73 -15.52 0.00
N THR A 6 13.54 -15.35 1.04
CA THR A 6 13.25 -15.84 2.40
C THR A 6 12.33 -14.91 3.18
N ALA A 7 12.44 -13.60 2.95
CA ALA A 7 11.62 -12.57 3.58
C ALA A 7 11.00 -11.67 2.50
N PRO A 8 9.96 -12.14 1.80
CA PRO A 8 9.31 -11.38 0.74
C PRO A 8 8.92 -9.97 1.21
N LEU A 9 9.25 -8.99 0.38
CA LEU A 9 9.00 -7.57 0.63
C LEU A 9 7.71 -7.15 -0.08
N VAL A 10 6.81 -6.53 0.66
CA VAL A 10 5.57 -5.93 0.13
C VAL A 10 5.45 -4.50 0.64
N SER A 11 4.77 -3.65 -0.13
CA SER A 11 4.51 -2.27 0.27
C SER A 11 3.03 -1.97 0.31
N LEU A 12 2.61 -1.21 1.32
CA LEU A 12 1.22 -0.80 1.54
C LEU A 12 1.16 0.72 1.69
N GLN A 13 0.23 1.38 1.00
CA GLN A 13 0.01 2.83 1.13
C GLN A 13 -1.49 3.09 1.18
N ASN A 14 -1.97 3.64 2.29
CA ASN A 14 -3.37 4.06 2.42
C ASN A 14 -3.69 5.17 1.41
N GLY A 15 -4.81 5.04 0.70
CA GLY A 15 -5.24 5.99 -0.32
C GLY A 15 -5.45 7.40 0.22
N GLY A 16 -5.85 7.54 1.49
CA GLY A 16 -6.04 8.84 2.15
C GLY A 16 -4.76 9.63 2.36
N GLY A 17 -3.60 8.95 2.36
CA GLY A 17 -2.28 9.57 2.42
C GLY A 17 -1.78 10.11 1.08
N ILE A 18 -2.44 9.76 -0.03
CA ILE A 18 -2.15 10.25 -1.38
C ILE A 18 -3.15 11.36 -1.70
N ARG A 19 -2.67 12.59 -1.91
CA ARG A 19 -3.51 13.77 -2.09
C ARG A 19 -3.37 14.32 -3.49
N GLN A 20 -4.46 14.78 -4.07
CA GLN A 20 -4.43 15.60 -5.29
C GLN A 20 -5.18 16.92 -5.03
N ASN A 21 -5.13 17.40 -3.79
CA ASN A 21 -6.03 18.44 -3.29
C ASN A 21 -5.46 19.85 -3.42
N GLY A 22 -4.28 20.03 -4.03
CA GLY A 22 -3.60 21.34 -4.15
C GLY A 22 -3.83 22.09 -5.46
N GLY A 23 -4.66 21.58 -6.38
CA GLY A 23 -4.79 22.17 -7.73
C GLY A 23 -3.64 21.83 -8.68
N VAL A 24 -2.66 21.06 -8.21
CA VAL A 24 -1.59 20.48 -9.04
C VAL A 24 -2.07 19.11 -9.54
N THR A 25 -2.47 19.08 -10.80
CA THR A 25 -2.61 17.84 -11.55
C THR A 25 -1.22 17.46 -12.04
N LEU A 26 -0.63 16.39 -11.49
CA LEU A 26 0.44 15.69 -12.23
C LEU A 26 -0.09 15.44 -13.65
N PRO A 27 0.68 15.70 -14.72
CA PRO A 27 0.12 15.69 -16.07
C PRO A 27 -0.62 14.38 -16.36
N THR A 28 -1.95 14.44 -16.50
CA THR A 28 -2.82 13.27 -16.73
C THR A 28 -3.13 13.05 -18.21
N THR A 29 -2.84 14.04 -19.06
CA THR A 29 -3.11 14.02 -20.50
C THR A 29 -1.95 13.48 -21.33
N GLY A 30 -0.89 12.98 -20.68
CA GLY A 30 0.36 12.61 -21.34
C GLY A 30 1.15 13.80 -21.90
N ALA A 31 0.70 15.03 -21.66
CA ALA A 31 1.48 16.22 -21.93
C ALA A 31 2.72 16.19 -21.03
N VAL A 32 3.89 16.07 -21.64
CA VAL A 32 5.18 16.17 -20.96
C VAL A 32 5.22 17.52 -20.24
N GLY A 33 5.32 17.49 -18.92
CA GLY A 33 5.48 18.65 -18.06
C GLY A 33 6.48 18.31 -16.96
N THR A 34 7.35 19.24 -16.62
CA THR A 34 8.40 19.00 -15.63
C THR A 34 7.77 18.77 -14.25
N ILE A 35 7.85 17.54 -13.74
CA ILE A 35 7.57 17.26 -12.34
C ILE A 35 8.63 18.00 -11.51
N ASN A 36 8.18 18.87 -10.61
CA ASN A 36 9.03 19.53 -9.64
C ASN A 36 8.77 18.98 -8.23
N ARG A 37 9.65 19.31 -7.29
CA ARG A 37 9.53 18.87 -5.89
C ARG A 37 8.29 19.42 -5.17
N GLY A 38 7.76 20.56 -5.60
CA GLY A 38 6.46 21.04 -5.11
C GLY A 38 5.35 20.02 -5.40
N ASN A 39 5.36 19.42 -6.60
CA ASN A 39 4.37 18.42 -6.99
C ASN A 39 4.45 17.14 -6.14
N THR A 40 5.64 16.73 -5.68
CA THR A 40 5.79 15.57 -4.79
C THR A 40 5.24 15.87 -3.39
N PHE A 41 5.44 17.09 -2.87
CA PHE A 41 4.79 17.54 -1.63
C PHE A 41 3.28 17.69 -1.76
N ASP A 42 2.76 18.18 -2.88
CA ASP A 42 1.31 18.24 -3.10
C ASP A 42 0.67 16.85 -3.11
N LEU A 43 1.41 15.86 -3.65
CA LEU A 43 0.97 14.46 -3.67
C LEU A 43 1.03 13.80 -2.30
N LEU A 44 2.11 14.04 -1.55
CA LEU A 44 2.41 13.42 -0.26
C LEU A 44 2.69 14.50 0.81
N PRO A 45 1.67 15.26 1.24
CA PRO A 45 1.86 16.51 2.00
C PRO A 45 2.05 16.34 3.50
N PHE A 46 1.91 15.13 4.04
CA PHE A 46 1.98 14.89 5.48
C PHE A 46 3.42 14.59 5.91
N ASP A 47 3.77 14.84 7.16
CA ASP A 47 5.10 14.46 7.69
C ASP A 47 5.16 12.96 8.05
N ASN A 48 4.75 12.09 7.12
CA ASN A 48 4.84 10.66 7.30
C ASN A 48 6.24 10.15 6.95
N ARG A 49 6.76 9.24 7.77
CA ARG A 49 8.03 8.56 7.55
C ARG A 49 7.80 7.17 6.99
N LEU A 50 8.76 6.66 6.22
CA LEU A 50 8.74 5.25 5.85
C LEU A 50 9.21 4.39 7.03
N VAL A 51 8.49 3.29 7.25
CA VAL A 51 8.84 2.27 8.23
C VAL A 51 8.76 0.88 7.60
N ALA A 52 9.52 -0.06 8.14
CA ALA A 52 9.42 -1.48 7.89
C ALA A 52 8.85 -2.20 9.12
N ILE A 53 8.02 -3.19 8.87
CA ILE A 53 7.54 -4.15 9.86
C ILE A 53 8.00 -5.51 9.37
N THR A 54 8.93 -6.11 10.11
CA THR A 54 9.47 -7.43 9.77
C THR A 54 8.55 -8.52 10.31
N SER A 55 8.54 -9.67 9.64
CA SER A 55 7.85 -10.88 10.10
C SER A 55 6.33 -10.74 10.27
N VAL A 56 5.65 -9.97 9.41
CA VAL A 56 4.19 -9.92 9.37
C VAL A 56 3.66 -11.30 8.96
N SER A 57 2.88 -11.93 9.84
CA SER A 57 2.37 -13.28 9.60
C SER A 57 1.35 -13.30 8.45
N PRO A 58 1.14 -14.45 7.79
CA PRO A 58 0.06 -14.61 6.81
C PRO A 58 -1.34 -14.21 7.34
N GLY A 59 -1.61 -14.51 8.62
CA GLY A 59 -2.87 -14.14 9.28
C GLY A 59 -3.00 -12.64 9.47
N ASP A 60 -1.94 -11.98 9.95
CA ASP A 60 -1.93 -10.53 10.11
C ASP A 60 -2.03 -9.82 8.75
N LEU A 61 -1.30 -10.30 7.72
CA LEU A 61 -1.40 -9.74 6.37
C LEU A 61 -2.82 -9.87 5.82
N LYS A 62 -3.49 -11.02 6.07
CA LYS A 62 -4.89 -11.18 5.70
C LYS A 62 -5.77 -10.17 6.42
N GLU A 63 -5.65 -10.01 7.74
CA GLU A 63 -6.47 -9.07 8.53
C GLU A 63 -6.27 -7.61 8.08
N ILE A 64 -5.03 -7.23 7.76
CA ILE A 64 -4.70 -5.92 7.16
C ILE A 64 -5.44 -5.75 5.82
N MET A 65 -5.40 -6.75 4.94
CA MET A 65 -6.10 -6.66 3.66
C MET A 65 -7.64 -6.72 3.81
N GLU A 66 -8.16 -7.42 4.82
CA GLU A 66 -9.60 -7.38 5.16
C GLU A 66 -10.02 -5.95 5.53
N ARG A 67 -9.20 -5.24 6.31
CA ARG A 67 -9.47 -3.84 6.67
C ARG A 67 -9.50 -2.92 5.46
N SER A 68 -8.54 -3.09 4.54
CA SER A 68 -8.50 -2.39 3.25
C SER A 68 -9.75 -2.70 2.41
N CYS A 69 -10.13 -3.97 2.31
CA CYS A 69 -11.26 -4.41 1.50
C CYS A 69 -12.64 -4.10 2.11
N ALA A 70 -12.71 -3.71 3.38
CA ALA A 70 -13.96 -3.29 4.04
C ALA A 70 -14.56 -2.02 3.41
N VAL A 71 -13.73 -1.08 2.94
CA VAL A 71 -14.19 0.25 2.47
C VAL A 71 -14.54 0.29 0.98
N SER A 72 -14.65 -0.86 0.32
CA SER A 72 -14.73 -0.97 -1.14
C SER A 72 -15.98 -0.41 -1.80
N THR A 73 -17.06 -0.18 -1.03
CA THR A 73 -18.31 0.41 -1.50
C THR A 73 -18.55 1.81 -0.95
N SER A 74 -18.05 2.09 0.26
CA SER A 74 -18.16 3.41 0.90
C SER A 74 -17.11 4.39 0.37
N GLY A 75 -16.02 3.89 -0.21
CA GLY A 75 -14.79 4.64 -0.34
C GLY A 75 -14.17 4.92 1.04
N GLY A 76 -12.96 5.45 1.04
CA GLY A 76 -12.29 5.84 2.28
C GLY A 76 -10.77 5.81 2.14
N GLY A 77 -10.10 6.61 2.99
CA GLY A 77 -8.64 6.70 3.01
C GLY A 77 -7.95 5.39 3.34
N GLN A 78 -8.68 4.47 3.96
CA GLN A 78 -8.20 3.19 4.44
C GLN A 78 -7.78 2.24 3.32
N PHE A 79 -8.37 2.35 2.12
CA PHE A 79 -8.06 1.43 1.04
C PHE A 79 -6.56 1.47 0.71
N LEU A 80 -5.90 0.32 0.72
CA LEU A 80 -4.45 0.21 0.51
C LEU A 80 -4.13 0.04 -0.98
N GLN A 81 -3.30 0.94 -1.49
CA GLN A 81 -2.47 0.69 -2.67
C GLN A 81 -1.36 -0.30 -2.28
N VAL A 82 -1.01 -1.21 -3.19
CA VAL A 82 -0.11 -2.34 -2.89
C VAL A 82 0.99 -2.53 -3.92
N SER A 83 2.16 -3.00 -3.45
CA SER A 83 3.25 -3.51 -4.28
C SER A 83 3.82 -4.81 -3.69
N GLY A 84 4.46 -5.62 -4.52
CA GLY A 84 5.01 -6.93 -4.14
C GLY A 84 3.98 -8.07 -4.03
N LEU A 85 2.68 -7.77 -4.16
CA LEU A 85 1.59 -8.76 -4.08
C LEU A 85 0.41 -8.40 -5.01
N LYS A 86 -0.51 -9.36 -5.15
CA LYS A 86 -1.86 -9.22 -5.72
C LYS A 86 -2.90 -9.69 -4.70
N VAL A 87 -4.06 -9.04 -4.67
CA VAL A 87 -5.17 -9.40 -3.78
C VAL A 87 -6.47 -9.52 -4.56
N THR A 88 -7.23 -10.57 -4.26
CA THR A 88 -8.61 -10.75 -4.73
C THR A 88 -9.57 -10.57 -3.55
N CYS A 89 -10.52 -9.65 -3.67
CA CYS A 89 -11.55 -9.40 -2.66
C CYS A 89 -12.98 -9.57 -3.22
N SER A 90 -13.88 -10.13 -2.42
CA SER A 90 -15.29 -10.34 -2.77
C SER A 90 -16.20 -9.40 -1.98
N ARG A 91 -17.10 -8.69 -2.66
CA ARG A 91 -18.05 -7.79 -1.97
C ARG A 91 -19.17 -8.53 -1.24
N SER A 92 -19.45 -9.76 -1.66
CA SER A 92 -20.31 -10.72 -0.95
C SER A 92 -19.78 -11.18 0.42
N GLY A 93 -18.50 -10.96 0.72
CA GLY A 93 -17.92 -11.28 2.03
C GLY A 93 -18.29 -10.27 3.12
N THR A 94 -18.33 -10.75 4.37
CA THR A 94 -18.49 -9.93 5.57
C THR A 94 -17.32 -8.95 5.68
N ALA A 95 -17.62 -7.64 5.75
CA ALA A 95 -16.60 -6.64 6.01
C ALA A 95 -16.09 -6.80 7.45
N ILE A 96 -14.77 -6.68 7.66
CA ILE A 96 -14.22 -6.55 9.01
C ILE A 96 -14.78 -5.28 9.67
N VAL A 97 -15.16 -5.38 10.93
CA VAL A 97 -15.61 -4.24 11.75
C VAL A 97 -14.55 -3.98 12.81
N VAL A 98 -14.12 -2.71 12.88
CA VAL A 98 -13.20 -2.21 13.89
C VAL A 98 -13.97 -1.17 14.71
N SER A 99 -13.92 -1.27 16.03
CA SER A 99 -14.54 -0.31 16.94
C SER A 99 -13.89 1.07 16.82
N ASN A 100 -14.50 2.08 17.43
CA ASN A 100 -13.85 3.39 17.53
C ASN A 100 -12.59 3.28 18.40
N PRO A 101 -11.48 3.94 18.02
CA PRO A 101 -10.33 4.06 18.90
C PRO A 101 -10.71 4.70 20.24
N THR A 102 -10.01 4.31 21.30
CA THR A 102 -10.16 4.88 22.64
C THR A 102 -8.82 5.38 23.15
N GLY A 103 -8.84 6.40 24.02
CA GLY A 103 -7.63 7.05 24.52
C GLY A 103 -6.79 7.63 23.38
N ASP A 104 -5.47 7.43 23.45
CA ASP A 104 -4.50 7.95 22.48
C ASP A 104 -4.24 7.00 21.30
N SER A 105 -5.01 5.91 21.16
CA SER A 105 -4.84 4.95 20.06
C SER A 105 -5.36 5.53 18.74
N TYR A 106 -4.65 5.26 17.64
CA TYR A 106 -5.12 5.57 16.29
C TYR A 106 -6.10 4.51 15.74
N ALA A 107 -6.17 3.33 16.37
CA ALA A 107 -7.04 2.23 15.97
C ALA A 107 -7.92 1.72 17.12
N GLY A 108 -9.15 1.31 16.82
CA GLY A 108 -9.97 0.50 17.73
C GLY A 108 -9.59 -0.98 17.70
N THR A 109 -10.50 -1.84 18.15
CA THR A 109 -10.33 -3.31 18.18
C THR A 109 -11.21 -3.98 17.12
N VAL A 110 -10.76 -5.12 16.60
CA VAL A 110 -11.59 -5.92 15.69
C VAL A 110 -12.75 -6.54 16.47
N THR A 111 -13.98 -6.15 16.13
CA THR A 111 -15.21 -6.68 16.74
C THR A 111 -15.93 -7.69 15.86
N THR A 112 -15.64 -7.70 14.56
CA THR A 112 -16.13 -8.71 13.61
C THR A 112 -15.04 -9.00 12.60
N PRO A 113 -14.52 -10.24 12.52
CA PRO A 113 -13.54 -10.61 11.49
C PRO A 113 -14.09 -10.49 10.07
N GLY A 114 -13.25 -10.09 9.12
CA GLY A 114 -13.61 -9.99 7.71
C GLY A 114 -13.50 -11.34 6.96
N THR A 115 -14.28 -11.47 5.88
CA THR A 115 -14.23 -12.61 4.95
C THR A 115 -14.20 -12.17 3.47
N ARG A 116 -13.85 -10.90 3.22
CA ARG A 116 -13.78 -10.33 1.87
C ARG A 116 -12.53 -10.75 1.13
N VAL A 117 -11.39 -10.92 1.80
CA VAL A 117 -10.16 -11.38 1.14
C VAL A 117 -10.34 -12.85 0.74
N LYS A 118 -10.19 -13.13 -0.55
CA LYS A 118 -10.24 -14.48 -1.12
C LYS A 118 -8.87 -15.00 -1.48
N GLU A 119 -8.00 -14.14 -2.00
CA GLU A 119 -6.65 -14.50 -2.40
C GLU A 119 -5.67 -13.40 -2.06
N ILE A 120 -4.47 -13.81 -1.65
CA ILE A 120 -3.27 -12.97 -1.59
C ILE A 120 -2.14 -13.78 -2.21
N ILE A 121 -1.59 -13.29 -3.31
CA ILE A 121 -0.51 -13.95 -4.05
C ILE A 121 0.67 -12.98 -4.13
N LEU A 122 1.85 -13.42 -3.68
CA LEU A 122 3.08 -12.65 -3.79
C LEU A 122 3.51 -12.53 -5.26
N SER A 123 4.28 -11.50 -5.55
CA SER A 123 4.81 -11.25 -6.91
C SER A 123 5.70 -12.39 -7.45
N ASP A 124 6.26 -13.22 -6.58
CA ASP A 124 7.01 -14.43 -6.95
C ASP A 124 6.14 -15.69 -7.10
N GLY A 125 4.81 -15.56 -7.00
CA GLY A 125 3.85 -16.64 -7.22
C GLY A 125 3.44 -17.41 -5.96
N ARG A 126 4.09 -17.18 -4.81
CA ARG A 126 3.69 -17.85 -3.56
C ARG A 126 2.34 -17.36 -3.08
N SER A 127 1.46 -18.29 -2.69
CA SER A 127 0.15 -17.99 -2.14
C SER A 127 0.22 -17.81 -0.62
N ILE A 128 -0.36 -16.71 -0.13
CA ILE A 128 -0.54 -16.43 1.30
C ILE A 128 -1.96 -16.80 1.74
N VAL A 129 -2.95 -16.46 0.91
CA VAL A 129 -4.37 -16.77 1.15
C VAL A 129 -4.94 -17.41 -0.11
N THR A 130 -5.71 -18.47 0.05
CA THR A 130 -6.48 -19.14 -1.02
C THR A 130 -7.86 -19.47 -0.49
N ALA A 131 -8.91 -19.20 -1.29
CA ALA A 131 -10.31 -19.40 -0.89
C ALA A 131 -10.66 -18.74 0.48
N GLY A 132 -10.01 -17.63 0.81
CA GLY A 132 -10.19 -16.90 2.07
C GLY A 132 -9.53 -17.52 3.31
N ALA A 133 -8.81 -18.63 3.16
CA ALA A 133 -8.03 -19.26 4.21
C ALA A 133 -6.53 -19.01 4.02
N VAL A 134 -5.80 -18.86 5.13
CA VAL A 134 -4.34 -18.80 5.10
C VAL A 134 -3.81 -20.14 4.61
N VAL A 135 -2.86 -20.11 3.67
CA VAL A 135 -2.21 -21.32 3.18
C VAL A 135 -1.24 -21.85 4.24
N SER A 136 -1.30 -23.16 4.51
CA SER A 136 -0.40 -23.81 5.47
C SER A 136 1.06 -23.66 5.00
N GLY A 137 1.94 -23.22 5.90
CA GLY A 137 3.35 -22.96 5.60
C GLY A 137 3.62 -21.70 4.76
N ALA A 138 2.61 -20.85 4.53
CA ALA A 138 2.83 -19.55 3.89
C ALA A 138 3.88 -18.71 4.65
N PRO A 139 4.80 -18.05 3.94
CA PRO A 139 5.86 -17.27 4.59
C PRO A 139 5.29 -16.01 5.23
N SER A 140 5.93 -15.55 6.30
CA SER A 140 5.79 -14.16 6.75
C SER A 140 6.40 -13.21 5.73
N VAL A 141 5.93 -11.96 5.72
CA VAL A 141 6.42 -10.91 4.83
C VAL A 141 7.06 -9.77 5.62
N THR A 142 7.94 -9.01 4.98
CA THR A 142 8.29 -7.66 5.43
C THR A 142 7.34 -6.67 4.76
N VAL A 143 6.65 -5.86 5.56
CA VAL A 143 5.78 -4.78 5.08
C VAL A 143 6.52 -3.46 5.18
N VAL A 144 6.57 -2.69 4.09
CA VAL A 144 6.96 -1.27 4.11
C VAL A 144 5.72 -0.41 3.94
N THR A 145 5.53 0.56 4.83
CA THR A 145 4.39 1.48 4.77
C THR A 145 4.75 2.83 5.39
N ASN A 146 3.82 3.79 5.33
CA ASN A 146 3.97 5.07 5.98
C ASN A 146 3.66 4.97 7.49
N SER A 147 4.29 5.83 8.30
CA SER A 147 4.18 5.82 9.75
C SER A 147 2.74 5.97 10.25
N PHE A 148 1.91 6.83 9.63
CA PHE A 148 0.50 6.96 10.01
C PHE A 148 -0.26 5.63 9.95
N THR A 149 -0.13 4.89 8.84
CA THR A 149 -0.79 3.60 8.65
C THR A 149 -0.20 2.54 9.58
N ALA A 150 1.12 2.56 9.77
CA ALA A 150 1.80 1.64 10.67
C ALA A 150 1.37 1.81 12.13
N GLU A 151 1.14 3.04 12.59
CA GLU A 151 0.68 3.33 13.95
C GLU A 151 -0.82 3.06 14.17
N GLY A 152 -1.52 2.56 13.15
CA GLY A 152 -2.93 2.20 13.24
C GLY A 152 -3.89 3.27 12.73
N GLY A 153 -3.37 4.38 12.19
CA GLY A 153 -4.18 5.35 11.45
C GLY A 153 -5.05 4.64 10.42
N ASP A 154 -6.22 5.21 10.12
CA ASP A 154 -7.23 4.55 9.26
C ASP A 154 -7.84 3.26 9.87
N ASN A 155 -7.72 3.08 11.20
CA ASN A 155 -8.20 1.92 11.95
C ASN A 155 -7.53 0.61 11.49
N TYR A 156 -6.20 0.59 11.49
CA TYR A 156 -5.37 -0.61 11.22
C TYR A 156 -4.79 -1.20 12.53
N PRO A 157 -5.60 -1.87 13.37
CA PRO A 157 -5.14 -2.38 14.67
C PRO A 157 -4.03 -3.43 14.55
N THR A 158 -4.08 -4.25 13.51
CA THR A 158 -3.06 -5.27 13.24
C THR A 158 -1.69 -4.65 13.00
N LEU A 159 -1.62 -3.47 12.36
CA LEU A 159 -0.34 -2.77 12.17
C LEU A 159 0.10 -2.07 13.46
N ALA A 160 -0.85 -1.46 14.18
CA ALA A 160 -0.58 -0.76 15.44
C ALA A 160 0.17 -1.62 16.45
N LYS A 161 -0.19 -2.91 16.58
CA LYS A 161 0.42 -3.86 17.52
C LYS A 161 1.80 -4.39 17.12
N LEU A 162 2.23 -4.22 15.86
CA LEU A 162 3.48 -4.78 15.35
C LEU A 162 4.65 -3.81 15.56
N THR A 163 5.88 -4.35 15.63
CA THR A 163 7.11 -3.56 15.80
C THR A 163 7.54 -2.92 14.49
N LYS A 164 7.85 -1.61 14.53
CA LYS A 164 8.27 -0.82 13.38
C LYS A 164 9.76 -0.50 13.47
N THR A 165 10.42 -0.45 12.32
CA THR A 165 11.77 0.07 12.15
C THR A 165 11.73 1.22 11.15
N GLY A 166 12.11 2.43 11.57
CA GLY A 166 12.12 3.60 10.71
C GLY A 166 13.31 3.62 9.73
N PHE A 167 13.09 4.13 8.53
CA PHE A 167 14.16 4.36 7.54
C PHE A 167 14.82 5.74 7.63
N GLY A 168 14.24 6.66 8.43
CA GLY A 168 14.74 8.03 8.58
C GLY A 168 14.33 9.01 7.46
N ILE A 169 13.71 8.53 6.38
CA ILE A 169 13.22 9.36 5.27
C ILE A 169 11.70 9.52 5.30
N SER A 170 11.20 10.64 4.78
CA SER A 170 9.77 10.80 4.52
C SER A 170 9.34 9.92 3.35
N TYR A 171 8.07 9.54 3.34
CA TYR A 171 7.44 8.89 2.18
C TYR A 171 7.45 9.77 0.91
N GLU A 172 7.43 11.10 1.05
CA GLU A 172 7.63 12.05 -0.05
C GLU A 172 9.06 11.98 -0.60
N GLN A 173 10.05 12.00 0.29
CA GLN A 173 11.45 11.92 -0.13
C GLN A 173 11.73 10.59 -0.83
N ALA A 174 11.13 9.49 -0.37
CA ALA A 174 11.24 8.20 -1.05
C ALA A 174 10.67 8.23 -2.48
N LEU A 175 9.55 8.93 -2.69
CA LEU A 175 9.00 9.14 -4.03
C LEU A 175 9.94 10.02 -4.88
N TYR A 176 10.45 11.11 -4.32
CA TYR A 176 11.38 12.01 -4.98
C TYR A 176 12.66 11.27 -5.43
N ASP A 177 13.29 10.53 -4.52
CA ASP A 177 14.50 9.74 -4.81
C ASP A 177 14.22 8.66 -5.86
N TYR A 178 13.02 8.05 -5.82
CA TYR A 178 12.59 7.08 -6.83
C TYR A 178 12.42 7.72 -8.21
N LEU A 179 11.81 8.92 -8.30
CA LEU A 179 11.68 9.65 -9.56
C LEU A 179 13.05 10.06 -10.14
N LEU A 180 14.02 10.39 -9.28
CA LEU A 180 15.38 10.68 -9.71
C LEU A 180 16.16 9.44 -10.19
N SER A 181 15.71 8.24 -9.87
CA SER A 181 16.39 7.00 -10.25
C SER A 181 16.22 6.61 -11.73
N PHE A 182 15.29 7.27 -12.44
CA PHE A 182 15.06 7.00 -13.86
C PHE A 182 16.19 7.51 -14.75
N PRO A 183 16.38 6.92 -15.94
CA PRO A 183 17.33 7.42 -16.94
C PRO A 183 17.07 8.89 -17.28
N LYS A 184 18.13 9.62 -17.64
CA LYS A 184 18.01 11.01 -18.08
C LYS A 184 17.73 11.10 -19.58
N ASN A 185 16.82 11.99 -19.96
CA ASN A 185 16.53 12.31 -21.35
C ASN A 185 17.55 13.28 -21.97
N ALA A 186 17.32 13.70 -23.21
CA ALA A 186 18.21 14.62 -23.94
C ALA A 186 18.38 16.01 -23.26
N SER A 187 17.44 16.40 -22.39
CA SER A 187 17.51 17.62 -21.58
C SER A 187 18.16 17.40 -20.21
N GLY A 188 18.67 16.20 -19.94
CA GLY A 188 19.33 15.85 -18.68
C GLY A 188 18.40 15.62 -17.49
N LEU A 189 17.09 15.51 -17.74
CA LEU A 189 16.06 15.30 -16.71
C LEU A 189 15.67 13.82 -16.62
N PRO A 190 15.41 13.27 -15.41
CA PRO A 190 14.88 11.92 -15.28
C PRO A 190 13.56 11.74 -16.03
N GLU A 191 13.45 10.67 -16.81
CA GLU A 191 12.30 10.36 -17.64
C GLU A 191 11.97 8.88 -17.52
N VAL A 192 10.69 8.57 -17.26
CA VAL A 192 10.19 7.19 -17.30
C VAL A 192 10.20 6.74 -18.77
N PRO A 193 10.96 5.69 -19.14
CA PRO A 193 10.97 5.25 -20.52
C PRO A 193 9.60 4.71 -20.96
N ASP A 194 9.17 4.98 -22.19
CA ASP A 194 7.94 4.42 -22.76
C ASP A 194 7.94 2.88 -22.78
N THR A 195 9.13 2.27 -22.77
CA THR A 195 9.33 0.83 -22.68
C THR A 195 9.15 0.27 -21.26
N ASP A 196 8.98 1.12 -20.25
CA ASP A 196 8.76 0.68 -18.88
C ASP A 196 7.34 0.15 -18.70
N LEU A 197 7.23 -1.17 -18.71
CA LEU A 197 5.96 -1.89 -18.65
C LEU A 197 5.16 -1.63 -17.37
N ARG A 198 5.79 -1.11 -16.31
CA ARG A 198 5.11 -0.70 -15.06
C ARG A 198 4.17 0.48 -15.31
N TYR A 199 4.52 1.35 -16.26
CA TYR A 199 3.80 2.58 -16.58
C TYR A 199 3.13 2.54 -17.95
N ALA A 200 3.37 1.51 -18.75
CA ALA A 200 2.80 1.35 -20.09
C ALA A 200 1.26 1.16 -20.12
N LYS A 201 0.61 0.87 -18.99
CA LYS A 201 -0.85 0.65 -18.91
C LYS A 201 -1.55 1.69 -18.05
N ALA A 202 -2.47 2.43 -18.64
CA ALA A 202 -3.34 3.37 -17.92
C ALA A 202 -4.27 2.69 -16.89
N SER A 203 -4.54 1.38 -17.04
CA SER A 203 -5.33 0.59 -16.09
C SER A 203 -4.57 0.16 -14.83
N GLY A 204 -3.27 0.48 -14.75
CA GLY A 204 -2.35 -0.08 -13.76
C GLY A 204 -2.09 -1.58 -13.97
N GLU A 205 -1.38 -2.19 -13.01
CA GLU A 205 -0.92 -3.59 -13.09
C GLU A 205 -1.97 -4.64 -12.66
N GLY A 206 -3.20 -4.22 -12.32
CA GLY A 206 -4.26 -5.14 -11.91
C GLY A 206 -3.95 -5.91 -10.61
N ARG A 207 -3.29 -5.25 -9.65
CA ARG A 207 -2.90 -5.87 -8.36
C ARG A 207 -4.05 -6.11 -7.41
N ILE A 208 -5.20 -5.46 -7.60
CA ILE A 208 -6.38 -5.63 -6.77
C ILE A 208 -7.55 -6.01 -7.68
N THR A 209 -8.13 -7.17 -7.42
CA THR A 209 -9.28 -7.70 -8.17
C THR A 209 -10.49 -7.74 -7.26
N TRP A 210 -11.64 -7.30 -7.78
CA TRP A 210 -12.92 -7.41 -7.11
C TRP A 210 -13.79 -8.47 -7.77
N THR A 211 -14.21 -9.45 -7.00
CA THR A 211 -15.27 -10.40 -7.38
C THR A 211 -16.61 -9.98 -6.77
N PRO A 212 -17.74 -10.39 -7.37
CA PRO A 212 -19.07 -10.18 -6.81
C PRO A 212 -19.18 -10.56 -5.31
#